data_AF-A0A8X7PYK4-F1
#
_entry.id   AF-A0A8X7PYK4-F1
#
_cell.length_a   1.000
_cell.length_b   1.000
_cell.length_c   1.000
_cell.angle_alpha   90.00
_cell.angle_beta   90.00
_cell.angle_gamma   90.00
#
_symmetry.space_group_name_H-M   'P 1'
#
loop_
_entity.id
_entity.type
_entity.pdbx_description
1 polymer ?
#
loop_
_entity_poly.entity_id
_entity_poly.type
_entity_poly.pdbx_seq_one_letter_code
_entity_poly.pdbx_strand_id
1 'polypeptide(L)'
;MVDKGQVISLCRSLLRAGRQYPDYNIREYTKRMTLDGFRMNKNLTDHSKVEEAYAEGKKQMEVVERVVKVYLAYPPKTKNIMELKLQ
;
A
#
# COMPACT_ATOMS: atom_id res chain seq x y z
N MET A 1 7.31 14.90 15.85
CA MET A 1 5.86 14.73 15.93
C MET A 1 5.27 14.57 14.55
N VAL A 2 4.78 13.37 14.28
CA VAL A 2 4.01 13.04 13.08
C VAL A 2 2.65 13.73 13.17
N ASP A 3 2.27 14.48 12.14
CA ASP A 3 0.97 15.12 12.05
C ASP A 3 -0.05 14.28 11.24
N LYS A 4 -1.33 14.60 11.39
CA LYS A 4 -2.44 13.93 10.69
C LYS A 4 -2.31 14.02 9.16
N GLY A 5 -1.82 15.14 8.64
CA GLY A 5 -1.61 15.38 7.21
C GLY A 5 -0.54 14.45 6.63
N GLN A 6 0.56 14.24 7.35
CA GLN A 6 1.63 13.30 7.01
C GLN A 6 1.10 11.86 6.97
N VAL A 7 0.30 11.46 7.97
CA VAL A 7 -0.34 10.12 8.00
C VAL A 7 -1.25 9.92 6.79
N ILE A 8 -2.12 10.89 6.48
CA ILE A 8 -3.02 10.81 5.31
C ILE A 8 -2.22 10.80 4.00
N SER A 9 -1.17 11.61 3.91
CA SER A 9 -0.28 11.66 2.74
C SER A 9 0.40 10.32 2.50
N LEU A 10 0.91 9.68 3.55
CA LEU A 10 1.52 8.35 3.48
C LEU A 10 0.51 7.29 3.02
N CYS A 11 -0.70 7.28 3.60
CA CYS A 11 -1.77 6.36 3.21
C CYS A 11 -2.11 6.49 1.71
N ARG A 12 -2.33 7.74 1.25
CA ARG A 12 -2.62 8.02 -0.17
C ARG A 12 -1.47 7.63 -1.07
N SER A 13 -0.24 7.81 -0.62
CA SER A 13 0.93 7.47 -1.41
C SER A 13 1.08 5.96 -1.55
N LEU A 14 0.89 5.20 -0.47
CA LEU A 14 0.86 3.72 -0.51
C LEU A 14 -0.22 3.19 -1.46
N LEU A 15 -1.42 3.76 -1.40
CA LEU A 15 -2.51 3.38 -2.32
C LEU A 15 -2.19 3.72 -3.78
N ARG A 16 -1.55 4.86 -4.04
CA ARG A 16 -1.11 5.26 -5.40
C ARG A 16 0.01 4.37 -5.92
N ALA A 17 0.99 4.02 -5.08
CA ALA A 17 2.07 3.12 -5.44
C ALA A 17 1.54 1.71 -5.71
N GLY A 18 0.69 1.17 -4.83
CA GLY A 18 0.08 -0.15 -4.99
C GLY A 18 -0.78 -0.27 -6.27
N ARG A 19 -1.41 0.81 -6.73
CA ARG A 19 -2.18 0.79 -7.99
C ARG A 19 -1.30 0.49 -9.22
N GLN A 20 0.01 0.71 -9.14
CA GLN A 20 0.94 0.51 -10.27
C GLN A 20 1.27 -0.97 -10.51
N TYR A 21 0.91 -1.88 -9.59
CA TYR A 21 1.13 -3.31 -9.81
C TYR A 21 0.32 -3.82 -11.01
N PRO A 22 0.99 -4.46 -12.01
CA PRO A 22 0.31 -5.07 -13.14
C PRO A 22 -0.49 -6.32 -12.74
N ASP A 23 -0.06 -7.03 -11.68
CA ASP A 23 -0.77 -8.19 -11.15
C ASP A 23 -1.96 -7.77 -10.27
N TYR A 24 -3.14 -8.31 -10.59
CA TYR A 24 -4.39 -8.06 -9.85
C TYR A 24 -4.30 -8.39 -8.36
N ASN A 25 -3.79 -9.58 -8.03
CA ASN A 25 -3.79 -10.07 -6.65
C ASN A 25 -2.89 -9.19 -5.78
N ILE A 26 -1.73 -8.81 -6.30
CA ILE A 26 -0.78 -7.95 -5.57
C ILE A 26 -1.33 -6.54 -5.40
N ARG A 27 -2.00 -6.00 -6.42
CA ARG A 27 -2.66 -4.70 -6.36
C ARG A 27 -3.76 -4.66 -5.30
N GLU A 28 -4.68 -5.63 -5.31
CA GLU A 28 -5.76 -5.69 -4.33
C GLU A 28 -5.26 -6.03 -2.92
N TYR A 29 -4.26 -6.91 -2.80
CA TYR A 29 -3.61 -7.19 -1.52
C TYR A 29 -2.98 -5.92 -0.92
N THR A 30 -2.18 -5.19 -1.70
CA THR A 30 -1.51 -3.97 -1.22
C THR A 30 -2.52 -2.91 -0.79
N LYS A 31 -3.61 -2.76 -1.56
CA LYS A 31 -4.71 -1.86 -1.22
C LYS A 31 -5.36 -2.25 0.10
N ARG A 32 -5.69 -3.53 0.30
CA ARG A 32 -6.28 -4.04 1.54
C ARG A 32 -5.32 -3.86 2.72
N MET A 33 -4.09 -4.32 2.60
CA MET A 33 -3.04 -4.19 3.62
C MET A 33 -2.85 -2.73 4.06
N THR A 34 -2.83 -1.81 3.10
CA THR A 34 -2.76 -0.37 3.40
C THR A 34 -3.99 0.07 4.19
N LEU A 35 -5.21 -0.16 3.68
CA LEU A 35 -6.41 0.32 4.36
C LEU A 35 -6.58 -0.29 5.77
N ASP A 36 -6.32 -1.59 5.91
CA ASP A 36 -6.46 -2.30 7.17
C ASP A 36 -5.42 -1.82 8.18
N GLY A 37 -4.15 -1.67 7.78
CA GLY A 37 -3.11 -1.15 8.66
C GLY A 37 -3.42 0.25 9.21
N PHE A 38 -3.93 1.16 8.37
CA PHE A 38 -4.33 2.50 8.83
C PHE A 38 -5.61 2.48 9.68
N ARG A 39 -6.56 1.58 9.40
CA ARG A 39 -7.78 1.42 10.20
C ARG A 39 -7.50 0.85 11.59
N MET A 40 -6.65 -0.17 11.68
CA MET A 40 -6.24 -0.79 12.95
C MET A 40 -5.57 0.21 13.88
N ASN A 41 -4.81 1.16 13.32
CA ASN A 41 -4.08 2.18 14.08
C ASN A 41 -4.83 3.52 14.22
N LYS A 42 -6.08 3.63 13.76
CA LYS A 42 -6.84 4.90 13.71
C LYS A 42 -7.00 5.58 15.07
N ASN A 43 -7.13 4.79 16.13
CA ASN A 43 -7.41 5.28 17.48
C ASN A 43 -6.14 5.38 18.36
N LEU A 44 -4.93 5.29 17.77
CA LEU A 44 -3.70 5.53 18.52
C LEU A 44 -3.63 6.99 18.98
N THR A 45 -3.52 7.18 20.29
CA THR A 45 -3.38 8.49 20.94
C THR A 45 -1.99 8.74 21.50
N ASP A 46 -1.25 7.67 21.79
CA ASP A 46 0.12 7.73 22.28
C ASP A 46 1.07 8.18 21.15
N HIS A 47 1.72 9.32 21.36
CA HIS A 47 2.62 9.91 20.37
C HIS A 47 3.78 8.99 20.00
N SER A 48 4.35 8.23 20.94
CA SER A 48 5.46 7.31 20.62
C SER A 48 4.98 6.22 19.65
N LYS A 49 3.81 5.64 19.92
CA LYS A 49 3.22 4.59 19.08
C LYS A 49 2.82 5.11 17.70
N VAL A 50 2.35 6.36 17.61
CA VAL A 50 2.05 6.99 16.32
C VAL A 50 3.34 7.15 15.50
N GLU A 51 4.44 7.58 16.12
CA GLU A 51 5.73 7.71 15.42
C GLU A 51 6.28 6.35 14.97
N GLU A 52 6.18 5.32 15.80
CA GLU A 52 6.54 3.94 15.45
C GLU A 52 5.71 3.40 14.28
N ALA A 53 4.38 3.51 14.34
CA ALA A 53 3.49 3.06 13.28
C ALA A 53 3.73 3.83 11.96
N TYR A 54 4.00 5.13 12.05
CA TYR A 54 4.34 5.94 10.89
C TYR A 54 5.71 5.55 10.30
N ALA A 55 6.71 5.27 11.14
CA ALA A 55 8.00 4.77 10.69
C ALA A 55 7.87 3.42 9.98
N GLU A 56 7.04 2.51 10.50
CA GLU A 56 6.74 1.25 9.85
C GLU A 56 6.04 1.46 8.50
N GLY A 57 5.04 2.34 8.43
CA GLY A 57 4.38 2.67 7.17
C GLY A 57 5.34 3.22 6.10
N LYS A 58 6.37 3.98 6.49
CA LYS A 58 7.43 4.43 5.57
C LYS A 58 8.30 3.27 5.07
N LYS A 59 8.67 2.32 5.94
CA LYS A 59 9.40 1.10 5.52
C LYS A 59 8.56 0.27 4.54
N GLN A 60 7.27 0.12 4.81
CA GLN A 60 6.35 -0.57 3.91
C GLN A 60 6.25 0.15 2.55
N MET A 61 6.30 1.48 2.53
CA MET A 61 6.34 2.25 1.29
C MET A 61 7.58 1.89 0.44
N GLU A 62 8.76 1.87 1.05
CA GLU A 62 10.00 1.48 0.34
C GLU A 62 9.94 0.05 -0.20
N VAL A 63 9.28 -0.87 0.51
CA VAL A 63 9.03 -2.23 0.02
C VAL A 63 8.10 -2.19 -1.20
N VAL A 64 6.97 -1.49 -1.10
CA VAL A 64 6.00 -1.38 -2.20
C VAL A 64 6.68 -0.81 -3.45
N GLU A 65 7.45 0.27 -3.35
CA GLU A 65 8.13 0.86 -4.50
C GLU A 65 9.16 -0.08 -5.15
N ARG A 66 9.91 -0.85 -4.35
CA ARG A 66 10.85 -1.83 -4.87
C ARG A 66 10.13 -2.97 -5.58
N VAL A 67 9.07 -3.51 -4.98
CA VAL A 67 8.32 -4.62 -5.55
C VAL A 67 7.59 -4.18 -6.82
N VAL A 68 7.10 -2.94 -6.90
CA VAL A 68 6.52 -2.39 -8.14
C VAL A 68 7.52 -2.50 -9.29
N LYS A 69 8.78 -2.10 -9.08
CA LYS A 69 9.83 -2.20 -10.12
C LYS A 69 10.04 -3.64 -10.59
N VAL A 70 10.03 -4.61 -9.66
CA VAL A 70 10.17 -6.04 -10.00
C VAL A 70 9.00 -6.53 -10.85
N TYR A 71 7.77 -6.22 -10.47
CA TYR A 71 6.58 -6.64 -11.21
C TYR A 71 6.45 -5.94 -12.57
N LEU A 72 6.95 -4.72 -12.70
CA LEU A 72 7.02 -4.03 -13.99
C LEU A 72 8.10 -4.61 -14.90
N ALA A 73 9.23 -5.10 -14.34
CA ALA A 73 10.26 -5.80 -15.11
C ALA A 73 9.80 -7.19 -15.56
N TYR A 74 8.97 -7.85 -14.76
CA TYR A 74 8.45 -9.20 -15.01
C TYR A 74 6.91 -9.24 -14.92
N PRO A 75 6.19 -8.61 -15.86
CA PRO A 75 4.74 -8.59 -15.83
C PRO A 75 4.16 -9.98 -16.14
N PRO A 76 2.99 -10.32 -15.57
CA PRO A 76 2.31 -11.56 -15.90
C PRO A 76 1.94 -11.60 -17.39
N LYS A 77 2.14 -12.76 -18.04
CA LYS A 77 1.89 -12.95 -19.48
C LYS A 77 0.40 -12.86 -19.84
N THR A 78 -0.46 -13.19 -18.90
CA THR A 78 -1.92 -13.21 -19.06
C THR A 78 -2.56 -12.39 -17.95
N LYS A 79 -3.69 -11.75 -18.26
CA LYS A 79 -4.48 -11.06 -17.25
C LYS A 79 -5.13 -12.05 -16.30
N ASN A 80 -5.34 -11.63 -15.06
CA ASN A 80 -6.05 -12.43 -14.07
C ASN A 80 -7.54 -12.58 -14.49
N ILE A 81 -8.15 -13.73 -14.18
CA ILE A 81 -9.57 -14.01 -14.47
C ILE A 81 -10.51 -12.93 -13.91
N MET A 82 -10.18 -12.33 -12.77
CA MET A 82 -10.95 -11.27 -12.13
C MET A 82 -10.95 -9.96 -12.92
N GLU A 83 -10.04 -9.80 -13.88
CA GLU A 83 -9.94 -8.63 -14.77
C GLU A 83 -10.50 -8.90 -16.18
N LEU A 84 -10.85 -10.16 -16.48
CA LEU A 84 -11.48 -10.52 -17.74
C LEU A 84 -12.95 -10.09 -17.67
N LYS A 85 -13.36 -9.22 -18.59
CA LYS A 85 -14.77 -8.93 -18.79
C LYS A 85 -15.38 -10.11 -19.51
N LEU A 86 -16.38 -10.76 -18.90
CA LEU A 86 -17.25 -11.69 -19.61
C LEU A 86 -17.93 -10.89 -20.73
N GLN A 87 -17.80 -11.39 -21.96
CA GLN A 87 -18.51 -10.88 -23.13
C GLN A 87 -19.99 -11.24 -23.06
#